data_AF-A0A2U1QLD8-F1
#
_entry.id   AF-A0A2U1QLD8-F1
#
_cell.length_a   1.000
_cell.length_b   1.000
_cell.length_c   1.000
_cell.angle_alpha   90.00
_cell.angle_beta   90.00
_cell.angle_gamma   90.00
#
_symmetry.space_group_name_H-M   'P 1'
#
loop_
_entity.id
_entity.type
_entity.pdbx_description
1 polymer ?
#
loop_
_entity_poly.entity_id
_entity_poly.type
_entity_poly.pdbx_seq_one_letter_code
_entity_poly.pdbx_strand_id
1 'polypeptide(L)'
;MALEILFVKLLFLISLASSQVASREVILGEFNLRPTYPIVNGTSDQLLLLDNKTNIIRGWSYQGTVSYVIARNSFLIGNGLQLGPNGMISHTFYSDFNTYFFLTFRLAPTSPICANNVTAVNVSYPRFSKVFYYKESLGKETWQNHAYSFPGYDYVTLQIQSVAAVSHSNIACWPIIGELLLTGINKAEIRENNGVLFNEFWNSGFEVGPGSSSYHSQGILLEAESNLNNPSSVQLALDPWIVLGKVKYINSNRYKVPQGRRAVELISASGNPSGIAYNADYLTWRLQYTLEFIMGDAGDSCVGDFTVVVQVGSLKWNFMMKSYGVGSSKKYSVKFQLNSTHKITDAVPISFVSYNETRTSENKELCGPVIDAMYLGTSSGLRSARLPSGLAIFVLISFHGYFPPGYMVEHLRKLPQDRWLKMWKRLKEITQHFEYQYPPKKDDAVNMIWRQVRTKVPAETLAENRNQRLKKPDWSS
;
A
#
# COMPACT_ATOMS: atom_id res chain seq x y z
N MET A 1 42.08 13.99 -3.39
CA MET A 1 41.54 14.17 -2.02
C MET A 1 40.39 15.16 -1.93
N ALA A 2 40.52 16.45 -2.29
CA ALA A 2 39.41 17.42 -2.18
C ALA A 2 38.19 17.09 -3.07
N LEU A 3 38.41 16.57 -4.29
CA LEU A 3 37.36 16.18 -5.23
C LEU A 3 36.58 14.93 -4.76
N GLU A 4 37.25 13.98 -4.12
CA GLU A 4 36.61 12.78 -3.54
C GLU A 4 35.76 13.14 -2.33
N ILE A 5 36.21 14.07 -1.48
CA ILE A 5 35.45 14.57 -0.34
C ILE A 5 34.20 15.34 -0.81
N LEU A 6 34.29 16.10 -1.91
CA LEU A 6 33.14 16.80 -2.49
C LEU A 6 32.11 15.82 -3.08
N PHE A 7 32.59 14.77 -3.77
CA PHE A 7 31.73 13.73 -4.35
C PHE A 7 31.00 12.93 -3.26
N VAL A 8 31.70 12.59 -2.17
CA VAL A 8 31.10 11.93 -0.99
C VAL A 8 30.08 12.83 -0.30
N LYS A 9 30.35 14.15 -0.17
CA LYS A 9 29.40 15.10 0.42
C LYS A 9 28.15 15.33 -0.46
N LEU A 10 28.31 15.34 -1.78
CA LEU A 10 27.20 15.44 -2.73
C LEU A 10 26.29 14.20 -2.66
N LEU A 11 26.88 13.00 -2.58
CA LEU A 11 26.15 11.75 -2.35
C LEU A 11 25.47 11.73 -0.97
N PHE A 12 26.13 12.27 0.06
CA PHE A 12 25.55 12.40 1.41
C PHE A 12 24.32 13.30 1.41
N LEU A 13 24.35 14.43 0.71
CA LEU A 13 23.23 15.38 0.58
C LEU A 13 22.06 14.83 -0.26
N ILE A 14 22.35 14.10 -1.34
CA ILE A 14 21.33 13.38 -2.13
C ILE A 14 20.67 12.30 -1.27
N SER A 15 21.43 11.61 -0.40
CA SER A 15 20.91 10.61 0.55
C SER A 15 20.10 11.22 1.70
N LEU A 16 20.48 12.41 2.20
CA LEU A 16 19.71 13.14 3.20
C LEU A 16 18.39 13.66 2.64
N ALA A 17 18.37 14.11 1.37
CA ALA A 17 17.14 14.51 0.69
C ALA A 17 16.19 13.32 0.39
N SER A 18 16.73 12.11 0.20
CA SER A 18 15.93 10.88 -0.02
C SER A 18 15.53 10.17 1.28
N SER A 19 16.22 10.41 2.40
CA SER A 19 15.90 9.83 3.71
C SER A 19 14.66 10.42 4.41
N GLN A 20 14.03 11.45 3.81
CA GLN A 20 12.78 12.05 4.29
C GLN A 20 11.61 11.86 3.29
N VAL A 21 11.76 10.98 2.30
CA VAL A 21 10.60 10.56 1.50
C VAL A 21 9.85 9.50 2.30
N ALA A 22 9.12 9.96 3.32
CA ALA A 22 7.90 9.27 3.68
C ALA A 22 7.06 9.24 2.40
N SER A 23 6.79 8.04 1.88
CA SER A 23 5.95 7.80 0.71
C SER A 23 4.71 8.68 0.80
N ARG A 24 4.63 9.67 -0.08
CA ARG A 24 3.49 10.56 -0.14
C ARG A 24 2.54 9.95 -1.15
N GLU A 25 1.50 9.28 -0.67
CA GLU A 25 0.38 8.84 -1.50
C GLU A 25 -0.02 10.00 -2.41
N VAL A 26 0.04 9.80 -3.72
CA VAL A 26 -0.56 10.75 -4.65
C VAL A 26 -2.06 10.46 -4.64
N ILE A 27 -2.76 11.17 -3.75
CA ILE A 27 -4.22 11.19 -3.73
C ILE A 27 -4.64 11.91 -5.02
N LEU A 28 -5.04 11.13 -6.02
CA LEU A 28 -5.55 11.66 -7.28
C LEU A 28 -6.98 12.21 -7.11
N GLY A 29 -7.66 11.81 -6.04
CA GLY A 29 -8.85 12.47 -5.54
C GLY A 29 -9.39 11.80 -4.28
N GLU A 30 -9.61 12.59 -3.23
CA GLU A 30 -10.66 12.28 -2.25
C GLU A 30 -11.98 12.70 -2.88
N PHE A 31 -12.76 11.73 -3.36
CA PHE A 31 -14.06 12.04 -3.96
C PHE A 31 -15.05 12.37 -2.84
N ASN A 32 -15.14 13.65 -2.51
CA ASN A 32 -16.21 14.18 -1.68
C ASN A 32 -17.52 14.06 -2.45
N LEU A 33 -18.26 12.97 -2.24
CA LEU A 33 -19.54 12.65 -2.89
C LEU A 33 -20.69 13.59 -2.48
N ARG A 34 -20.43 14.82 -2.05
CA ARG A 34 -21.50 15.74 -1.63
C ARG A 34 -22.16 16.37 -2.85
N PRO A 35 -23.45 16.12 -3.11
CA PRO A 35 -24.19 16.89 -4.10
C PRO A 35 -24.29 18.35 -3.63
N THR A 36 -24.29 19.29 -4.57
CA THR A 36 -24.25 20.74 -4.29
C THR A 36 -25.65 21.24 -3.94
N TYR A 37 -26.20 20.87 -2.77
CA TYR A 37 -27.55 21.29 -2.36
C TYR A 37 -27.62 21.78 -0.90
N PRO A 38 -28.56 22.72 -0.60
CA PRO A 38 -28.81 23.17 0.76
C PRO A 38 -29.35 22.01 1.61
N ILE A 39 -28.77 21.87 2.80
CA ILE A 39 -29.16 20.90 3.82
C ILE A 39 -30.61 21.20 4.23
N VAL A 40 -31.57 20.36 3.83
CA VAL A 40 -32.95 20.46 4.31
C VAL A 40 -32.99 19.95 5.74
N ASN A 41 -33.45 20.75 6.70
CA ASN A 41 -33.57 20.34 8.11
C ASN A 41 -34.63 19.24 8.28
N GLY A 42 -34.18 17.99 8.52
CA GLY A 42 -35.04 16.84 8.86
C GLY A 42 -34.34 15.90 9.84
N THR A 43 -35.11 15.14 10.61
CA THR A 43 -34.62 14.23 11.67
C THR A 43 -34.41 12.78 11.21
N SER A 44 -34.87 12.42 10.00
CA SER A 44 -34.74 11.09 9.41
C SER A 44 -33.65 11.03 8.34
N ASP A 45 -33.13 9.83 8.07
CA ASP A 45 -32.29 9.57 6.90
C ASP A 45 -33.06 9.93 5.61
N GLN A 46 -32.34 10.51 4.65
CA GLN A 46 -32.91 10.95 3.39
C GLN A 46 -32.25 10.22 2.21
N LEU A 47 -33.08 9.78 1.27
CA LEU A 47 -32.65 9.21 -0.01
C LEU A 47 -32.94 10.22 -1.11
N LEU A 48 -31.89 10.67 -1.79
CA LEU A 48 -31.98 11.55 -2.95
C LEU A 48 -31.64 10.75 -4.19
N LEU A 49 -32.60 10.56 -5.09
CA LEU A 49 -32.35 9.88 -6.36
C LEU A 49 -31.38 10.72 -7.21
N LEU A 50 -30.29 10.09 -7.67
CA LEU A 50 -29.32 10.70 -8.57
C LEU A 50 -29.71 10.38 -10.01
N ASP A 51 -29.65 11.40 -10.86
CA ASP A 51 -29.87 11.26 -12.29
C ASP A 51 -28.93 12.20 -13.07
N ASN A 52 -28.82 11.99 -14.38
CA ASN A 52 -27.94 12.78 -15.24
C ASN A 52 -28.52 14.19 -15.58
N LYS A 53 -29.58 14.65 -14.92
CA LYS A 53 -30.29 15.91 -15.27
C LYS A 53 -30.38 16.90 -14.11
N THR A 54 -30.75 16.41 -12.94
CA THR A 54 -31.17 17.19 -11.77
C THR A 54 -30.22 17.00 -10.60
N ASN A 55 -29.68 15.80 -10.35
CA ASN A 55 -28.85 15.51 -9.18
C ASN A 55 -27.53 14.84 -9.59
N ILE A 56 -26.55 15.65 -10.02
CA ILE A 56 -25.31 15.19 -10.63
C ILE A 56 -24.13 15.34 -9.65
N ILE A 57 -23.37 14.27 -9.42
CA ILE A 57 -22.03 14.32 -8.84
C ILE A 57 -21.05 14.44 -10.01
N ARG A 58 -20.29 15.55 -10.04
CA ARG A 58 -19.37 15.85 -11.15
C ARG A 58 -18.37 14.72 -11.34
N GLY A 59 -18.14 14.35 -12.60
CA GLY A 59 -17.21 13.30 -13.00
C GLY A 59 -17.76 11.88 -12.95
N TRP A 60 -18.99 11.68 -12.47
CA TRP A 60 -19.63 10.36 -12.41
C TRP A 60 -20.81 10.26 -13.38
N SER A 61 -21.02 9.06 -13.91
CA SER A 61 -22.23 8.70 -14.66
C SER A 61 -23.00 7.61 -13.93
N TYR A 62 -24.32 7.63 -14.08
CA TYR A 62 -25.24 6.71 -13.42
C TYR A 62 -26.04 5.89 -14.42
N GLN A 63 -26.30 4.63 -14.05
CA GLN A 63 -27.26 3.76 -14.73
C GLN A 63 -28.10 3.03 -13.68
N GLY A 64 -29.37 2.75 -14.00
CA GLY A 64 -30.30 2.11 -13.07
C GLY A 64 -30.66 3.02 -11.90
N THR A 65 -30.91 2.41 -10.74
CA THR A 65 -31.32 3.16 -9.53
C THR A 65 -30.11 3.48 -8.66
N VAL A 66 -29.76 4.76 -8.53
CA VAL A 66 -28.69 5.23 -7.65
C VAL A 66 -29.23 6.34 -6.76
N SER A 67 -29.12 6.16 -5.45
CA SER A 67 -29.62 7.15 -4.48
C SER A 67 -28.50 7.59 -3.55
N TYR A 68 -28.40 8.90 -3.31
CA TYR A 68 -27.54 9.45 -2.28
C TYR A 68 -28.22 9.35 -0.92
N VAL A 69 -27.56 8.68 0.01
CA VAL A 69 -28.01 8.47 1.39
C VAL A 69 -27.39 9.55 2.26
N ILE A 70 -28.23 10.41 2.84
CA ILE A 70 -27.82 11.33 3.90
C ILE A 70 -28.13 10.65 5.23
N ALA A 71 -27.09 10.05 5.81
CA ALA A 71 -27.15 9.41 7.11
C ALA A 71 -27.20 10.47 8.21
N ARG A 72 -28.33 10.56 8.92
CA ARG A 72 -28.49 11.39 10.13
C ARG A 72 -28.65 10.54 11.38
N ASN A 73 -29.28 9.38 11.24
CA ASN A 73 -29.53 8.42 12.31
C ASN A 73 -29.25 6.97 11.86
N SER A 74 -28.71 6.79 10.65
CA SER A 74 -28.49 5.48 10.06
C SER A 74 -27.34 4.72 10.73
N PHE A 75 -27.32 3.40 10.48
CA PHE A 75 -26.19 2.52 10.75
C PHE A 75 -24.90 2.91 9.99
N LEU A 76 -24.86 4.00 9.23
CA LEU A 76 -23.68 4.43 8.50
C LEU A 76 -23.03 5.61 9.21
N ILE A 77 -21.72 5.54 9.42
CA ILE A 77 -20.93 6.71 9.79
C ILE A 77 -20.76 7.58 8.54
N GLY A 78 -21.79 8.37 8.22
CA GLY A 78 -21.77 9.39 7.17
C GLY A 78 -22.52 9.04 5.89
N ASN A 79 -22.41 9.92 4.90
CA ASN A 79 -23.16 9.83 3.65
C ASN A 79 -22.60 8.75 2.71
N GLY A 80 -23.47 8.17 1.87
CA GLY A 80 -23.08 7.14 0.90
C GLY A 80 -24.00 7.09 -0.32
N LEU A 81 -23.71 6.18 -1.24
CA LEU A 81 -24.51 5.87 -2.42
C LEU A 81 -25.13 4.50 -2.26
N GLN A 82 -26.45 4.44 -2.23
CA GLN A 82 -27.19 3.19 -2.33
C GLN A 82 -27.33 2.82 -3.81
N LEU A 83 -26.82 1.65 -4.19
CA LEU A 83 -26.97 1.10 -5.53
C LEU A 83 -28.18 0.16 -5.54
N GLY A 84 -29.32 0.67 -6.02
CA GLY A 84 -30.57 -0.08 -6.14
C GLY A 84 -30.59 -1.04 -7.33
N PRO A 85 -31.77 -1.44 -7.83
CA PRO A 85 -31.90 -2.33 -8.98
C PRO A 85 -31.12 -1.81 -10.21
N ASN A 86 -30.22 -2.66 -10.72
CA ASN A 86 -29.30 -2.34 -11.82
C ASN A 86 -28.48 -1.05 -11.59
N GLY A 87 -28.32 -0.63 -10.34
CA GLY A 87 -27.62 0.58 -9.94
C GLY A 87 -26.14 0.46 -10.25
N MET A 88 -25.63 1.35 -11.09
CA MET A 88 -24.22 1.39 -11.46
C MET A 88 -23.74 2.83 -11.49
N ILE A 89 -22.56 3.04 -10.93
CA ILE A 89 -21.81 4.30 -11.06
C ILE A 89 -20.54 4.03 -11.85
N SER A 90 -20.20 4.94 -12.76
CA SER A 90 -18.98 4.85 -13.55
C SER A 90 -18.19 6.15 -13.49
N HIS A 91 -16.87 6.03 -13.46
CA HIS A 91 -15.94 7.16 -13.51
C HIS A 91 -14.84 6.87 -14.53
N THR A 92 -14.63 7.80 -15.45
CA THR A 92 -13.56 7.70 -16.47
C THR A 92 -12.53 8.79 -16.23
N PHE A 93 -11.26 8.40 -16.16
CA PHE A 93 -10.15 9.31 -15.95
C PHE A 93 -8.92 8.89 -16.77
N TYR A 94 -8.03 9.86 -17.00
CA TYR A 94 -6.75 9.61 -17.67
C TYR A 94 -5.71 9.09 -16.66
N SER A 95 -4.91 8.11 -17.07
CA SER A 95 -3.96 7.43 -16.19
C SER A 95 -2.65 7.09 -16.91
N ASP A 96 -1.53 7.14 -16.18
CA ASP A 96 -0.21 6.73 -16.68
C ASP A 96 -0.03 5.20 -16.55
N PHE A 97 0.49 4.57 -17.61
CA PHE A 97 0.86 3.14 -17.65
C PHE A 97 1.83 2.68 -16.55
N ASN A 98 2.63 3.60 -16.01
CA ASN A 98 3.60 3.31 -14.96
C ASN A 98 3.03 3.44 -13.53
N THR A 99 1.72 3.64 -13.40
CA THR A 99 1.04 3.79 -12.10
C THR A 99 0.16 2.58 -11.81
N TYR A 100 0.17 2.11 -10.57
CA TYR A 100 -0.87 1.23 -10.03
C TYR A 100 -1.89 2.05 -9.27
N PHE A 101 -3.16 1.74 -9.48
CA PHE A 101 -4.27 2.43 -8.84
C PHE A 101 -4.94 1.53 -7.81
N PHE A 102 -5.34 2.14 -6.70
CA PHE A 102 -6.12 1.50 -5.65
C PHE A 102 -7.38 2.32 -5.40
N LEU A 103 -8.52 1.68 -5.60
CA LEU A 103 -9.81 2.16 -5.14
C LEU A 103 -10.09 1.56 -3.77
N THR A 104 -9.98 2.35 -2.71
CA THR A 104 -10.49 2.01 -1.38
C THR A 104 -11.92 2.53 -1.26
N PHE A 105 -12.83 1.71 -0.72
CA PHE A 105 -14.22 2.08 -0.53
C PHE A 105 -14.82 1.40 0.70
N ARG A 106 -15.83 2.05 1.29
CA ARG A 106 -16.68 1.45 2.33
C ARG A 106 -17.86 0.74 1.70
N LEU A 107 -18.12 -0.48 2.15
CA LEU A 107 -19.30 -1.26 1.83
C LEU A 107 -20.12 -1.47 3.10
N ALA A 108 -21.42 -1.22 3.01
CA ALA A 108 -22.34 -1.40 4.13
C ALA A 108 -23.68 -1.99 3.66
N PRO A 109 -24.32 -2.84 4.49
CA PRO A 109 -25.68 -3.29 4.26
C PRO A 109 -26.67 -2.16 4.51
N THR A 110 -27.82 -2.23 3.84
CA THR A 110 -28.96 -1.31 4.04
C THR A 110 -29.69 -1.55 5.36
N SER A 111 -29.59 -2.76 5.91
CA SER A 111 -30.21 -3.13 7.19
C SER A 111 -29.49 -4.34 7.81
N PRO A 112 -29.68 -4.61 9.12
CA PRO A 112 -29.13 -5.81 9.75
C PRO A 112 -29.58 -7.14 9.11
N ILE A 113 -30.78 -7.19 8.52
CA ILE A 113 -31.27 -8.39 7.81
C ILE A 113 -30.51 -8.64 6.51
N CYS A 114 -29.91 -7.58 5.94
CA CYS A 114 -29.07 -7.64 4.76
C CYS A 114 -27.58 -7.87 5.09
N ALA A 115 -27.25 -7.99 6.37
CA ALA A 115 -25.91 -8.32 6.81
C ALA A 115 -25.65 -9.84 6.67
N ASN A 116 -24.39 -10.22 6.42
CA ASN A 116 -23.90 -11.59 6.13
C ASN A 116 -24.16 -12.13 4.73
N ASN A 117 -23.18 -11.95 3.82
CA ASN A 117 -23.10 -12.57 2.48
C ASN A 117 -24.27 -12.27 1.51
N VAL A 118 -25.23 -11.43 1.90
CA VAL A 118 -26.28 -10.93 1.01
C VAL A 118 -25.84 -9.62 0.37
N THR A 119 -25.33 -8.68 1.16
CA THR A 119 -24.87 -7.39 0.62
C THR A 119 -23.55 -7.57 -0.13
N ALA A 120 -23.58 -7.27 -1.43
CA ALA A 120 -22.41 -7.35 -2.29
C ALA A 120 -22.39 -6.27 -3.37
N VAL A 121 -21.20 -5.94 -3.84
CA VAL A 121 -20.97 -5.02 -4.95
C VAL A 121 -19.94 -5.59 -5.92
N ASN A 122 -20.19 -5.44 -7.21
CA ASN A 122 -19.21 -5.74 -8.24
C ASN A 122 -18.44 -4.47 -8.59
N VAL A 123 -17.12 -4.51 -8.46
CA VAL A 123 -16.22 -3.46 -8.95
C VAL A 123 -15.51 -3.99 -10.17
N SER A 124 -15.58 -3.26 -11.28
CA SER A 124 -14.96 -3.65 -12.53
C SER A 124 -14.09 -2.56 -13.13
N TYR A 125 -12.99 -3.06 -13.69
CA TYR A 125 -12.07 -2.42 -14.60
C TYR A 125 -12.19 -3.20 -15.93
N PRO A 126 -11.95 -2.62 -17.12
CA PRO A 126 -12.24 -3.28 -18.41
C PRO A 126 -11.69 -4.71 -18.60
N ARG A 127 -10.63 -5.09 -17.87
CA ARG A 127 -10.05 -6.45 -17.91
C ARG A 127 -10.40 -7.34 -16.73
N PHE A 128 -10.80 -6.78 -15.60
CA PHE A 128 -10.95 -7.51 -14.35
C PHE A 128 -12.20 -7.03 -13.61
N SER A 129 -12.96 -7.94 -13.04
CA SER A 129 -14.11 -7.61 -12.20
C SER A 129 -14.06 -8.45 -10.94
N LYS A 130 -14.43 -7.85 -9.81
CA LYS A 130 -14.50 -8.56 -8.56
C LYS A 130 -15.73 -8.19 -7.76
N VAL A 131 -16.39 -9.21 -7.22
CA VAL A 131 -17.49 -9.05 -6.27
C VAL A 131 -16.94 -9.01 -4.84
N PHE A 132 -17.32 -7.99 -4.10
CA PHE A 132 -17.00 -7.80 -2.69
C PHE A 132 -18.26 -8.03 -1.85
N TYR A 133 -18.11 -8.76 -0.75
CA TYR A 133 -19.20 -9.13 0.14
C TYR A 133 -18.97 -8.53 1.52
N TYR A 134 -20.04 -8.00 2.11
CA TYR A 134 -20.06 -7.62 3.51
C TYR A 134 -20.24 -8.86 4.41
N LYS A 135 -19.41 -8.98 5.45
CA LYS A 135 -19.38 -10.14 6.38
C LYS A 135 -19.24 -9.68 7.82
N GLU A 136 -20.28 -9.76 8.65
CA GLU A 136 -20.24 -9.22 10.03
C GLU A 136 -19.10 -9.79 10.88
N SER A 137 -18.67 -11.02 10.62
CA SER A 137 -17.57 -11.64 11.36
C SER A 137 -16.21 -10.94 11.21
N LEU A 138 -16.05 -10.03 10.25
CA LEU A 138 -14.78 -9.34 9.96
C LEU A 138 -14.67 -7.94 10.60
N GLY A 139 -15.68 -7.49 11.37
CA GLY A 139 -15.63 -6.22 12.09
C GLY A 139 -16.89 -5.91 12.90
N LYS A 140 -16.76 -5.12 13.97
CA LYS A 140 -17.83 -4.63 14.86
C LYS A 140 -18.67 -3.52 14.22
N GLU A 141 -18.09 -2.83 13.25
CA GLU A 141 -18.77 -1.76 12.54
C GLU A 141 -19.78 -2.35 11.57
N THR A 142 -20.82 -1.59 11.34
CA THR A 142 -21.91 -1.85 10.37
C THR A 142 -21.48 -1.59 8.92
N TRP A 143 -20.18 -1.42 8.67
CA TRP A 143 -19.57 -1.15 7.37
C TRP A 143 -18.16 -1.73 7.34
N GLN A 144 -17.61 -1.93 6.14
CA GLN A 144 -16.30 -2.53 5.94
C GLN A 144 -15.50 -1.81 4.85
N ASN A 145 -14.21 -1.62 5.09
CA ASN A 145 -13.28 -1.10 4.09
C ASN A 145 -12.80 -2.23 3.18
N HIS A 146 -12.93 -2.04 1.88
CA HIS A 146 -12.37 -2.92 0.86
C HIS A 146 -11.47 -2.11 -0.07
N ALA A 147 -10.55 -2.82 -0.74
CA ALA A 147 -9.77 -2.23 -1.82
C ALA A 147 -9.83 -3.09 -3.08
N TYR A 148 -9.87 -2.38 -4.20
CA TYR A 148 -9.80 -2.92 -5.55
C TYR A 148 -8.62 -2.25 -6.26
N SER A 149 -7.70 -3.04 -6.82
CA SER A 149 -6.52 -2.50 -7.48
C SER A 149 -6.41 -2.93 -8.93
N PHE A 150 -5.83 -2.05 -9.74
CA PHE A 150 -5.70 -2.24 -11.18
C PHE A 150 -4.51 -1.44 -11.72
N PRO A 151 -3.86 -1.90 -12.81
CA PRO A 151 -2.81 -1.14 -13.45
C PRO A 151 -3.40 0.02 -14.25
N GLY A 152 -2.67 1.13 -14.30
CA GLY A 152 -2.99 2.26 -15.14
C GLY A 152 -2.87 1.96 -16.64
N TYR A 153 -3.76 2.58 -17.40
CA TYR A 153 -3.76 2.68 -18.87
C TYR A 153 -4.23 4.08 -19.27
N ASP A 154 -4.09 4.48 -20.54
CA ASP A 154 -4.49 5.80 -21.05
C ASP A 154 -5.82 6.30 -20.48
N TYR A 155 -6.94 5.70 -20.87
CA TYR A 155 -8.25 6.02 -20.32
C TYR A 155 -8.80 4.81 -19.58
N VAL A 156 -9.05 4.99 -18.29
CA VAL A 156 -9.60 3.94 -17.43
C VAL A 156 -11.03 4.30 -17.07
N THR A 157 -11.95 3.38 -17.33
CA THR A 157 -13.34 3.45 -16.84
C THR A 157 -13.50 2.46 -15.71
N LEU A 158 -13.65 2.99 -14.49
CA LEU A 158 -13.97 2.22 -13.30
C LEU A 158 -15.50 2.18 -13.16
N GLN A 159 -16.05 0.99 -12.91
CA GLN A 159 -17.48 0.82 -12.66
C GLN A 159 -17.72 0.12 -11.33
N ILE A 160 -18.77 0.54 -10.64
CA ILE A 160 -19.21 -0.05 -9.39
C ILE A 160 -20.71 -0.32 -9.53
N GLN A 161 -21.08 -1.60 -9.49
CA GLN A 161 -22.41 -2.07 -9.83
C GLN A 161 -23.03 -2.88 -8.67
N SER A 162 -24.31 -2.66 -8.42
CA SER A 162 -25.13 -3.46 -7.52
C SER A 162 -25.13 -4.94 -7.94
N VAL A 163 -24.92 -5.86 -7.00
CA VAL A 163 -25.19 -7.27 -7.22
C VAL A 163 -26.56 -7.58 -6.66
N ALA A 164 -27.43 -8.17 -7.48
CA ALA A 164 -28.77 -8.55 -7.02
C ALA A 164 -28.66 -9.69 -6.00
N ALA A 165 -29.09 -9.42 -4.78
CA ALA A 165 -29.16 -10.41 -3.72
C ALA A 165 -30.48 -10.27 -2.97
N VAL A 166 -31.14 -11.40 -2.78
CA VAL A 166 -32.37 -11.52 -2.01
C VAL A 166 -32.00 -12.15 -0.68
N SER A 167 -32.37 -11.50 0.43
CA SER A 167 -32.19 -12.08 1.76
C SER A 167 -33.08 -13.31 1.99
N HIS A 168 -32.78 -14.09 3.02
CA HIS A 168 -33.57 -15.26 3.41
C HIS A 168 -35.06 -14.93 3.71
N SER A 169 -35.39 -13.67 3.98
CA SER A 169 -36.74 -13.16 4.22
C SER A 169 -37.41 -12.57 2.98
N ASN A 170 -36.87 -12.82 1.78
CA ASN A 170 -37.34 -12.26 0.50
C ASN A 170 -37.27 -10.72 0.39
N ILE A 171 -36.46 -10.07 1.23
CA ILE A 171 -36.21 -8.64 1.16
C ILE A 171 -35.04 -8.39 0.20
N ALA A 172 -35.24 -7.50 -0.77
CA ALA A 172 -34.19 -7.06 -1.69
C ALA A 172 -33.15 -6.21 -0.93
N CYS A 173 -31.90 -6.62 -0.98
CA CYS A 173 -30.81 -5.98 -0.26
C CYS A 173 -29.90 -5.25 -1.26
N TRP A 174 -29.90 -3.93 -1.16
CA TRP A 174 -29.10 -3.06 -2.02
C TRP A 174 -27.88 -2.55 -1.23
N PRO A 175 -26.65 -2.63 -1.78
CA PRO A 175 -25.46 -2.19 -1.08
C PRO A 175 -25.40 -0.66 -0.98
N ILE A 176 -24.78 -0.18 0.10
CA ILE A 176 -24.43 1.21 0.29
C ILE A 176 -22.91 1.35 0.22
N ILE A 177 -22.45 2.30 -0.57
CA ILE A 177 -21.03 2.54 -0.81
C ILE A 177 -20.66 3.96 -0.39
N GLY A 178 -19.62 4.07 0.44
CA GLY A 178 -19.14 5.35 0.96
C GLY A 178 -17.64 5.51 0.77
N GLU A 179 -17.16 6.74 1.01
CA GLU A 179 -15.73 7.07 1.08
C GLU A 179 -14.88 6.45 -0.04
N LEU A 180 -15.24 6.77 -1.28
CA LEU A 180 -14.47 6.36 -2.45
C LEU A 180 -13.15 7.14 -2.50
N LEU A 181 -12.04 6.44 -2.31
CA LEU A 181 -10.70 7.00 -2.37
C LEU A 181 -9.92 6.31 -3.50
N LEU A 182 -9.48 7.10 -4.47
CA LEU A 182 -8.62 6.62 -5.56
C LEU A 182 -7.19 7.15 -5.35
N THR A 183 -6.27 6.23 -5.13
CA THR A 183 -4.84 6.53 -4.97
C THR A 183 -4.04 5.93 -6.13
N GLY A 184 -3.00 6.63 -6.55
CA GLY A 184 -2.05 6.16 -7.55
C GLY A 184 -0.65 6.04 -6.96
N ILE A 185 0.04 4.96 -7.27
CA ILE A 185 1.42 4.68 -6.81
C ILE A 185 2.30 4.33 -8.01
N ASN A 186 3.50 4.90 -8.09
CA ASN A 186 4.45 4.57 -9.14
C ASN A 186 4.99 3.15 -8.94
N LYS A 187 5.02 2.35 -10.01
CA LYS A 187 5.55 0.97 -9.99
C LYS A 187 6.99 0.86 -9.47
N ALA A 188 7.80 1.90 -9.65
CA ALA A 188 9.17 1.92 -9.14
C ALA A 188 9.23 1.95 -7.60
N GLU A 189 8.28 2.63 -6.94
CA GLU A 189 8.24 2.75 -5.48
C GLU A 189 8.00 1.40 -4.79
N ILE A 190 7.24 0.50 -5.43
CA ILE A 190 7.02 -0.87 -4.93
C ILE A 190 8.34 -1.67 -4.91
N ARG A 191 9.22 -1.43 -5.89
CA ARG A 191 10.48 -2.17 -6.09
C ARG A 191 11.64 -1.60 -5.27
N GLU A 192 11.50 -0.38 -4.75
CA GLU A 192 12.50 0.19 -3.86
C GLU A 192 12.38 -0.47 -2.48
N ASN A 193 13.38 -1.28 -2.11
CA ASN A 193 13.45 -2.10 -0.89
C ASN A 193 13.50 -1.30 0.44
N ASN A 194 12.73 -0.22 0.62
CA ASN A 194 12.78 0.61 1.83
C ASN A 194 14.22 1.03 2.23
N GLY A 195 15.14 1.13 1.25
CA GLY A 195 16.57 1.39 1.47
C GLY A 195 17.42 0.23 2.01
N VAL A 196 16.88 -1.00 2.13
CA VAL A 196 17.63 -2.20 2.53
C VAL A 196 18.31 -2.82 1.31
N LEU A 197 19.62 -2.61 1.21
CA LEU A 197 20.46 -3.30 0.23
C LEU A 197 20.42 -4.81 0.50
N PHE A 198 20.30 -5.63 -0.56
CA PHE A 198 20.37 -7.10 -0.53
C PHE A 198 19.17 -7.86 0.07
N ASN A 199 17.99 -7.23 0.20
CA ASN A 199 16.76 -7.97 0.48
C ASN A 199 16.14 -8.49 -0.83
N GLU A 200 15.83 -9.79 -0.90
CA GLU A 200 15.17 -10.36 -2.08
C GLU A 200 13.66 -10.06 -2.13
N PHE A 201 13.07 -9.60 -1.03
CA PHE A 201 11.67 -9.18 -0.98
C PHE A 201 11.48 -7.71 -1.30
N TRP A 202 10.65 -7.41 -2.29
CA TRP A 202 10.08 -6.08 -2.50
C TRP A 202 8.88 -5.82 -1.58
N ASN A 203 8.65 -4.55 -1.23
CA ASN A 203 7.59 -4.11 -0.31
C ASN A 203 7.49 -4.98 0.95
N SER A 204 8.63 -5.37 1.53
CA SER A 204 8.70 -6.44 2.55
C SER A 204 8.13 -6.08 3.93
N GLY A 205 7.84 -4.80 4.14
CA GLY A 205 7.12 -4.28 5.31
C GLY A 205 5.79 -3.62 4.95
N PHE A 206 5.25 -3.88 3.75
CA PHE A 206 3.91 -3.43 3.36
C PHE A 206 3.65 -1.93 3.40
N GLU A 207 4.69 -1.11 3.37
CA GLU A 207 4.61 0.36 3.46
C GLU A 207 3.92 0.98 2.23
N VAL A 208 3.85 0.23 1.13
CA VAL A 208 3.20 0.61 -0.13
C VAL A 208 1.95 -0.26 -0.32
N GLY A 209 0.81 0.35 -0.61
CA GLY A 209 -0.47 -0.37 -0.75
C GLY A 209 -1.68 0.57 -0.77
N PRO A 210 -2.90 0.04 -0.60
CA PRO A 210 -4.12 0.83 -0.66
C PRO A 210 -4.13 1.95 0.37
N GLY A 211 -4.41 3.17 -0.10
CA GLY A 211 -4.57 4.33 0.78
C GLY A 211 -5.78 4.20 1.69
N SER A 212 -5.75 4.92 2.81
CA SER A 212 -6.86 4.96 3.76
C SER A 212 -7.14 6.38 4.21
N SER A 213 -8.43 6.71 4.35
CA SER A 213 -8.85 8.00 4.86
C SER A 213 -8.43 8.17 6.32
N SER A 214 -7.74 9.28 6.60
CA SER A 214 -7.08 9.56 7.87
C SER A 214 -8.01 9.65 9.09
N TYR A 215 -9.31 9.80 8.91
CA TYR A 215 -10.23 10.14 10.01
C TYR A 215 -10.99 8.95 10.62
N HIS A 216 -11.14 7.82 9.90
CA HIS A 216 -12.01 6.71 10.33
C HIS A 216 -11.50 5.30 9.93
N SER A 217 -10.22 5.12 9.61
CA SER A 217 -9.74 3.87 9.02
C SER A 217 -9.80 2.66 9.96
N GLN A 218 -10.84 1.83 9.82
CA GLN A 218 -10.66 0.39 10.04
C GLN A 218 -9.66 -0.17 9.02
N GLY A 219 -9.01 -1.29 9.36
CA GLY A 219 -8.15 -1.98 8.39
C GLY A 219 -8.90 -2.36 7.11
N ILE A 220 -8.17 -2.42 6.00
CA ILE A 220 -8.73 -2.66 4.67
C ILE A 220 -8.76 -4.17 4.42
N LEU A 221 -9.93 -4.74 4.17
CA LEU A 221 -10.13 -6.16 3.91
C LEU A 221 -9.76 -6.51 2.48
N LEU A 222 -8.85 -7.48 2.35
CA LEU A 222 -8.35 -8.03 1.10
C LEU A 222 -8.66 -9.54 1.08
N GLU A 223 -9.50 -9.98 0.15
CA GLU A 223 -9.89 -11.39 0.00
C GLU A 223 -9.36 -11.92 -1.33
N ALA A 224 -8.64 -13.03 -1.31
CA ALA A 224 -8.17 -13.72 -2.51
C ALA A 224 -9.37 -14.20 -3.36
N GLU A 225 -9.23 -14.18 -4.68
CA GLU A 225 -10.16 -14.87 -5.56
C GLU A 225 -9.81 -16.37 -5.63
N SER A 226 -10.83 -17.21 -5.84
CA SER A 226 -10.67 -18.66 -5.95
C SER A 226 -9.87 -19.10 -7.18
N ASN A 227 -9.76 -18.25 -8.21
CA ASN A 227 -9.07 -18.55 -9.46
C ASN A 227 -7.67 -17.91 -9.50
N LEU A 228 -6.65 -18.67 -9.11
CA LEU A 228 -5.22 -18.25 -9.09
C LEU A 228 -4.58 -18.08 -10.49
N ASN A 229 -5.27 -18.47 -11.56
CA ASN A 229 -4.69 -18.53 -12.91
C ASN A 229 -4.66 -17.19 -13.65
N ASN A 230 -5.30 -16.14 -13.11
CA ASN A 230 -5.28 -14.80 -13.69
C ASN A 230 -5.01 -13.81 -12.54
N PRO A 231 -4.11 -12.82 -12.66
CA PRO A 231 -3.88 -11.86 -11.60
C PRO A 231 -5.19 -11.18 -11.22
N SER A 232 -5.64 -11.41 -9.99
CA SER A 232 -6.88 -10.82 -9.49
C SER A 232 -6.65 -9.38 -9.04
N SER A 233 -7.72 -8.59 -9.02
CA SER A 233 -7.70 -7.20 -8.53
C SER A 233 -7.26 -7.05 -7.06
N VAL A 234 -7.27 -8.13 -6.27
CA VAL A 234 -6.75 -8.14 -4.90
C VAL A 234 -5.32 -8.65 -4.82
N GLN A 235 -4.89 -9.53 -5.71
CA GLN A 235 -3.48 -9.91 -5.82
C GLN A 235 -2.61 -8.71 -6.17
N LEU A 236 -3.14 -7.79 -6.98
CA LEU A 236 -2.48 -6.52 -7.27
C LEU A 236 -2.43 -5.54 -6.07
N ALA A 237 -3.27 -5.75 -5.04
CA ALA A 237 -3.40 -4.79 -3.95
C ALA A 237 -2.16 -4.78 -3.02
N LEU A 238 -1.46 -5.92 -2.94
CA LEU A 238 -0.22 -6.06 -2.20
C LEU A 238 0.97 -6.41 -3.11
N ASP A 239 0.85 -6.20 -4.43
CA ASP A 239 1.88 -6.56 -5.42
C ASP A 239 3.28 -6.13 -4.94
N PRO A 240 4.28 -7.02 -4.97
CA PRO A 240 4.29 -8.38 -5.55
C PRO A 240 3.80 -9.51 -4.62
N TRP A 241 3.25 -9.20 -3.44
CA TRP A 241 2.71 -10.20 -2.53
C TRP A 241 1.36 -10.71 -2.99
N ILE A 242 1.19 -12.03 -2.90
CA ILE A 242 -0.02 -12.75 -3.25
C ILE A 242 -0.83 -12.95 -1.97
N VAL A 243 -2.08 -12.48 -1.94
CA VAL A 243 -3.00 -12.77 -0.84
C VAL A 243 -3.51 -14.21 -0.94
N LEU A 244 -3.46 -14.96 0.16
CA LEU A 244 -4.03 -16.29 0.30
C LEU A 244 -5.20 -16.21 1.30
N GLY A 245 -6.43 -16.51 0.89
CA GLY A 245 -7.59 -16.39 1.78
C GLY A 245 -7.94 -14.92 2.09
N LYS A 246 -8.11 -14.57 3.38
CA LYS A 246 -8.55 -13.22 3.80
C LYS A 246 -7.52 -12.54 4.67
N VAL A 247 -7.04 -11.38 4.28
CA VAL A 247 -6.11 -10.59 5.09
C VAL A 247 -6.67 -9.19 5.32
N LYS A 248 -6.22 -8.54 6.39
CA LYS A 248 -6.53 -7.14 6.67
C LYS A 248 -5.26 -6.31 6.61
N TYR A 249 -5.25 -5.34 5.71
CA TYR A 249 -4.18 -4.37 5.60
C TYR A 249 -4.40 -3.27 6.65
N ILE A 250 -3.49 -3.19 7.63
CA ILE A 250 -3.63 -2.33 8.80
C ILE A 250 -2.63 -1.19 8.79
N ASN A 251 -2.95 -0.12 9.52
CA ASN A 251 -2.08 1.03 9.67
C ASN A 251 -1.86 1.42 11.14
N SER A 252 -0.74 2.08 11.38
CA SER A 252 -0.27 2.51 12.71
C SER A 252 -1.10 3.61 13.36
N ASN A 253 -2.03 4.26 12.65
CA ASN A 253 -2.91 5.27 13.24
C ASN A 253 -3.95 4.65 14.18
N ARG A 254 -4.33 3.38 13.94
CA ARG A 254 -5.37 2.67 14.71
C ARG A 254 -4.91 1.34 15.28
N TYR A 255 -3.94 0.69 14.66
CA TYR A 255 -3.43 -0.62 15.07
C TYR A 255 -1.97 -0.52 15.49
N LYS A 256 -1.53 -1.52 16.25
CA LYS A 256 -0.11 -1.72 16.53
C LYS A 256 0.51 -2.45 15.34
N VAL A 257 1.50 -1.80 14.75
CA VAL A 257 2.26 -2.28 13.60
C VAL A 257 3.67 -2.59 14.08
N PRO A 258 4.24 -3.78 13.79
CA PRO A 258 5.56 -4.15 14.29
C PRO A 258 6.69 -3.22 13.83
N GLN A 259 6.67 -2.77 12.57
CA GLN A 259 7.64 -1.85 12.02
C GLN A 259 6.99 -0.90 10.99
N GLY A 260 7.45 0.36 10.94
CA GLY A 260 6.96 1.30 9.94
C GLY A 260 5.54 1.80 10.24
N ARG A 261 4.71 1.93 9.20
CA ARG A 261 3.36 2.50 9.30
C ARG A 261 2.27 1.51 8.95
N ARG A 262 2.57 0.41 8.26
CA ARG A 262 1.55 -0.52 7.75
C ARG A 262 2.02 -1.97 7.90
N ALA A 263 1.08 -2.89 7.98
CA ALA A 263 1.35 -4.33 8.04
C ALA A 263 0.12 -5.11 7.57
N VAL A 264 0.25 -6.44 7.52
CA VAL A 264 -0.83 -7.34 7.12
C VAL A 264 -1.20 -8.26 8.28
N GLU A 265 -2.47 -8.26 8.66
CA GLU A 265 -3.07 -9.19 9.62
C GLU A 265 -3.70 -10.38 8.86
N LEU A 266 -3.37 -11.61 9.29
CA LEU A 266 -3.91 -12.84 8.70
C LEU A 266 -5.21 -13.23 9.41
N ILE A 267 -6.32 -13.30 8.67
CA ILE A 267 -7.64 -13.60 9.23
C ILE A 267 -8.14 -14.96 8.75
N SER A 268 -7.85 -15.98 9.54
CA SER A 268 -8.31 -17.36 9.29
C SER A 268 -9.67 -17.60 9.96
N ALA A 269 -10.55 -18.31 9.27
CA ALA A 269 -11.90 -18.56 9.78
C ALA A 269 -12.51 -19.85 9.21
N SER A 270 -13.17 -20.61 10.08
CA SER A 270 -14.01 -21.76 9.70
C SER A 270 -13.28 -22.77 8.80
N GLY A 271 -12.04 -23.11 9.15
CA GLY A 271 -11.21 -24.06 8.40
C GLY A 271 -10.58 -23.51 7.12
N ASN A 272 -10.84 -22.25 6.75
CA ASN A 272 -10.17 -21.59 5.63
C ASN A 272 -8.89 -20.88 6.13
N PRO A 273 -7.70 -21.27 5.64
CA PRO A 273 -6.47 -20.59 6.00
C PRO A 273 -6.40 -19.20 5.40
N SER A 274 -5.61 -18.35 6.04
CA SER A 274 -5.26 -17.01 5.57
C SER A 274 -3.75 -16.86 5.55
N GLY A 275 -3.25 -16.14 4.58
CA GLY A 275 -1.82 -15.97 4.41
C GLY A 275 -1.47 -14.99 3.31
N ILE A 276 -0.16 -14.92 3.11
CA ILE A 276 0.47 -14.18 2.02
C ILE A 276 1.56 -15.05 1.42
N ALA A 277 1.85 -14.85 0.15
CA ALA A 277 2.94 -15.52 -0.54
C ALA A 277 3.73 -14.56 -1.42
N TYR A 278 4.97 -14.94 -1.70
CA TYR A 278 5.90 -14.22 -2.57
C TYR A 278 6.64 -15.25 -3.41
N ASN A 279 6.76 -14.99 -4.70
CA ASN A 279 7.57 -15.82 -5.59
C ASN A 279 8.97 -15.20 -5.67
N ALA A 280 9.93 -15.78 -4.97
CA ALA A 280 11.31 -15.32 -4.98
C ALA A 280 12.05 -15.89 -6.19
N ASP A 281 12.56 -15.00 -7.04
CA ASP A 281 13.33 -15.36 -8.22
C ASP A 281 14.83 -15.35 -7.92
N TYR A 282 15.63 -15.97 -8.81
CA TYR A 282 17.09 -15.89 -8.81
C TYR A 282 17.80 -16.47 -7.58
N LEU A 283 17.14 -17.30 -6.79
CA LEU A 283 17.78 -18.03 -5.70
C LEU A 283 18.64 -19.18 -6.23
N THR A 284 19.85 -19.33 -5.71
CA THR A 284 20.77 -20.43 -6.04
C THR A 284 20.89 -21.45 -4.90
N TRP A 285 20.96 -22.74 -5.24
CA TRP A 285 21.17 -23.84 -4.27
C TRP A 285 22.54 -23.82 -3.58
N ARG A 286 23.52 -23.09 -4.12
CA ARG A 286 24.88 -23.05 -3.58
C ARG A 286 25.03 -22.19 -2.33
N LEU A 287 24.03 -21.37 -2.02
CA LEU A 287 24.07 -20.43 -0.91
C LEU A 287 23.10 -20.86 0.20
N GLN A 288 23.46 -20.49 1.43
CA GLN A 288 22.56 -20.60 2.57
C GLN A 288 21.84 -19.26 2.77
N TYR A 289 20.52 -19.31 2.80
CA TYR A 289 19.66 -18.16 3.02
C TYR A 289 19.20 -18.09 4.46
N THR A 290 18.97 -16.87 4.93
CA THR A 290 18.30 -16.57 6.19
C THR A 290 17.03 -15.81 5.86
N LEU A 291 15.89 -16.39 6.26
CA LEU A 291 14.58 -15.75 6.21
C LEU A 291 14.26 -15.22 7.61
N GLU A 292 14.00 -13.92 7.71
CA GLU A 292 13.58 -13.25 8.94
C GLU A 292 12.24 -12.56 8.71
N PHE A 293 11.43 -12.48 9.75
CA PHE A 293 10.16 -11.74 9.74
C PHE A 293 9.76 -11.39 11.17
N ILE A 294 8.83 -10.45 11.32
CA ILE A 294 8.23 -10.12 12.61
C ILE A 294 6.78 -10.60 12.60
N MET A 295 6.40 -11.31 13.65
CA MET A 295 5.02 -11.68 13.93
C MET A 295 4.54 -10.89 15.14
N GLY A 296 3.32 -10.37 15.11
CA GLY A 296 2.74 -9.61 16.21
C GLY A 296 1.23 -9.76 16.33
N ASP A 297 0.65 -8.97 17.20
CA ASP A 297 -0.80 -8.75 17.32
C ASP A 297 -1.12 -7.27 17.11
N ALA A 298 -2.32 -6.97 16.62
CA ALA A 298 -2.69 -5.64 16.17
C ALA A 298 -3.05 -4.67 17.32
N GLY A 299 -3.01 -5.10 18.58
CA GLY A 299 -3.42 -4.29 19.73
C GLY A 299 -4.93 -4.00 19.78
N ASP A 300 -5.73 -4.86 19.16
CA ASP A 300 -7.18 -4.76 19.00
C ASP A 300 -7.94 -5.72 19.94
N SER A 301 -7.30 -6.13 21.04
CA SER A 301 -7.81 -7.14 21.97
C SER A 301 -7.95 -8.54 21.37
N CYS A 302 -7.26 -8.86 20.27
CA CYS A 302 -7.17 -10.23 19.75
C CYS A 302 -6.42 -11.16 20.72
N VAL A 303 -7.10 -12.14 21.32
CA VAL A 303 -6.50 -13.05 22.30
C VAL A 303 -6.51 -14.48 21.75
N GLY A 304 -5.36 -15.14 21.80
CA GLY A 304 -5.23 -16.52 21.34
C GLY A 304 -3.78 -16.94 21.09
N ASP A 305 -3.61 -18.23 20.79
CA ASP A 305 -2.31 -18.78 20.39
C ASP A 305 -2.19 -18.71 18.86
N PHE A 306 -1.37 -17.77 18.39
CA PHE A 306 -1.07 -17.60 16.98
C PHE A 306 -0.06 -18.64 16.52
N THR A 307 -0.38 -19.27 15.39
CA THR A 307 0.52 -20.13 14.66
C THR A 307 0.58 -19.67 13.22
N VAL A 308 1.80 -19.44 12.73
CA VAL A 308 2.06 -19.16 11.31
C VAL A 308 3.02 -20.21 10.78
N VAL A 309 2.57 -20.89 9.74
CA VAL A 309 3.35 -21.85 8.96
C VAL A 309 4.07 -21.06 7.87
N VAL A 310 5.39 -21.07 7.94
CA VAL A 310 6.25 -20.51 6.90
C VAL A 310 6.67 -21.65 5.98
N GLN A 311 6.33 -21.56 4.71
CA GLN A 311 6.68 -22.55 3.70
C GLN A 311 7.61 -21.92 2.66
N VAL A 312 8.71 -22.59 2.33
CA VAL A 312 9.65 -22.21 1.27
C VAL A 312 9.81 -23.41 0.34
N GLY A 313 9.17 -23.37 -0.83
CA GLY A 313 9.06 -24.54 -1.70
C GLY A 313 8.43 -25.73 -0.95
N SER A 314 9.21 -26.78 -0.71
CA SER A 314 8.78 -27.97 0.05
C SER A 314 9.09 -27.90 1.55
N LEU A 315 9.92 -26.95 2.00
CA LEU A 315 10.32 -26.81 3.40
C LEU A 315 9.23 -26.08 4.19
N LYS A 316 8.96 -26.51 5.43
CA LYS A 316 7.93 -25.91 6.29
C LYS A 316 8.42 -25.74 7.72
N TRP A 317 8.10 -24.62 8.34
CA TRP A 317 8.37 -24.32 9.75
C TRP A 317 7.16 -23.70 10.41
N ASN A 318 6.89 -24.10 11.65
CA ASN A 318 5.79 -23.56 12.45
C ASN A 318 6.33 -22.58 13.49
N PHE A 319 5.84 -21.35 13.47
CA PHE A 319 6.17 -20.32 14.44
C PHE A 319 4.96 -19.99 15.28
N MET A 320 5.13 -19.97 16.60
CA MET A 320 4.05 -19.75 17.56
C MET A 320 4.30 -18.51 18.40
N MET A 321 3.24 -17.78 18.69
CA MET A 321 3.22 -16.62 19.59
C MET A 321 1.90 -16.58 20.34
N LYS A 322 1.94 -16.28 21.65
CA LYS A 322 0.71 -16.06 22.42
C LYS A 322 0.34 -14.58 22.36
N SER A 323 -0.87 -14.28 21.92
CA SER A 323 -1.42 -12.93 21.87
C SER A 323 -2.28 -12.64 23.08
N TYR A 324 -2.06 -11.46 23.67
CA TYR A 324 -2.91 -10.86 24.69
C TYR A 324 -3.69 -9.64 24.15
N GLY A 325 -3.55 -9.33 22.86
CA GLY A 325 -4.28 -8.26 22.18
C GLY A 325 -3.83 -6.85 22.55
N VAL A 326 -2.58 -6.69 23.00
CA VAL A 326 -2.00 -5.44 23.51
C VAL A 326 -0.98 -4.80 22.56
N GLY A 327 -0.70 -5.43 21.41
CA GLY A 327 0.26 -4.96 20.42
C GLY A 327 1.65 -5.53 20.56
N SER A 328 1.77 -6.76 21.06
CA SER A 328 3.05 -7.45 21.20
C SER A 328 3.61 -7.89 19.84
N SER A 329 4.92 -7.97 19.72
CA SER A 329 5.58 -8.47 18.52
C SER A 329 6.87 -9.21 18.84
N LYS A 330 7.24 -10.16 17.99
CA LYS A 330 8.45 -10.98 18.14
C LYS A 330 9.06 -11.27 16.77
N LYS A 331 10.38 -11.12 16.70
CA LYS A 331 11.17 -11.44 15.51
C LYS A 331 11.49 -12.92 15.45
N TYR A 332 11.32 -13.52 14.28
CA TYR A 332 11.64 -14.91 13.97
C TYR A 332 12.67 -14.98 12.86
N SER A 333 13.44 -16.08 12.83
CA SER A 333 14.47 -16.31 11.84
C SER A 333 14.63 -17.81 11.59
N VAL A 334 14.84 -18.17 10.33
CA VAL A 334 15.16 -19.54 9.91
C VAL A 334 16.20 -19.52 8.80
N LYS A 335 17.09 -20.50 8.83
CA LYS A 335 18.08 -20.71 7.78
C LYS A 335 17.68 -21.89 6.92
N PHE A 336 17.85 -21.77 5.61
CA PHE A 336 17.57 -22.83 4.67
C PHE A 336 18.53 -22.81 3.48
N GLN A 337 18.54 -23.90 2.73
CA GLN A 337 19.27 -24.05 1.49
C GLN A 337 18.37 -24.80 0.50
N LEU A 338 18.49 -24.45 -0.79
CA LEU A 338 17.69 -25.08 -1.84
C LEU A 338 18.34 -26.39 -2.30
N ASN A 339 17.54 -27.29 -2.88
CA ASN A 339 18.03 -28.57 -3.40
C ASN A 339 18.95 -28.36 -4.61
N SER A 340 19.94 -29.23 -4.81
CA SER A 340 20.90 -29.14 -5.93
C SER A 340 20.25 -29.24 -7.31
N THR A 341 19.01 -29.74 -7.39
CA THR A 341 18.21 -29.81 -8.63
C THR A 341 17.53 -28.49 -8.99
N HIS A 342 17.47 -27.52 -8.06
CA HIS A 342 16.85 -26.22 -8.29
C HIS A 342 17.65 -25.38 -9.28
N LYS A 343 16.97 -24.83 -10.31
CA LYS A 343 17.59 -23.90 -11.25
C LYS A 343 17.35 -22.48 -10.79
N ILE A 344 18.33 -21.61 -11.04
CA ILE A 344 18.25 -20.18 -10.71
C ILE A 344 17.08 -19.44 -11.40
N THR A 345 16.55 -20.02 -12.48
CA THR A 345 15.39 -19.50 -13.22
C THR A 345 14.05 -19.91 -12.62
N ASP A 346 14.04 -20.86 -11.68
CA ASP A 346 12.81 -21.37 -11.09
C ASP A 346 12.40 -20.44 -9.94
N ALA A 347 11.15 -19.96 -9.96
CA ALA A 347 10.60 -19.19 -8.86
C ALA A 347 10.42 -20.08 -7.61
N VAL A 348 10.84 -19.59 -6.45
CA VAL A 348 10.65 -20.26 -5.16
C VAL A 348 9.47 -19.61 -4.43
N PRO A 349 8.32 -20.29 -4.31
CA PRO A 349 7.19 -19.76 -3.55
C PRO A 349 7.53 -19.78 -2.05
N ILE A 350 7.41 -18.62 -1.42
CA ILE A 350 7.56 -18.41 0.02
C ILE A 350 6.22 -17.93 0.55
N SER A 351 5.61 -18.66 1.49
CA SER A 351 4.32 -18.29 2.07
C SER A 351 4.33 -18.25 3.59
N PHE A 352 3.48 -17.39 4.13
CA PHE A 352 3.21 -17.21 5.55
C PHE A 352 1.72 -17.43 5.75
N VAL A 353 1.33 -18.56 6.35
CA VAL A 353 -0.07 -18.99 6.42
C VAL A 353 -0.46 -19.29 7.85
N SER A 354 -1.57 -18.72 8.30
CA SER A 354 -2.22 -19.07 9.54
C SER A 354 -3.43 -19.98 9.28
N TYR A 355 -3.64 -20.96 10.16
CA TYR A 355 -4.76 -21.90 10.10
C TYR A 355 -5.73 -21.75 11.28
N ASN A 356 -5.27 -21.12 12.36
CA ASN A 356 -6.03 -21.01 13.60
C ASN A 356 -7.04 -19.87 13.48
N GLU A 357 -8.31 -20.15 13.78
CA GLU A 357 -9.29 -19.09 13.99
C GLU A 357 -9.04 -18.45 15.36
N THR A 358 -8.83 -17.14 15.37
CA THR A 358 -8.71 -16.34 16.58
C THR A 358 -9.67 -15.15 16.53
N ARG A 359 -10.09 -14.71 17.70
CA ARG A 359 -11.10 -13.66 17.85
C ARG A 359 -10.70 -12.65 18.92
N THR A 360 -11.29 -11.47 18.84
CA THR A 360 -11.14 -10.45 19.88
C THR A 360 -11.73 -10.94 21.20
N SER A 361 -11.32 -10.36 22.32
CA SER A 361 -11.69 -10.81 23.67
C SER A 361 -13.21 -10.91 23.92
N GLU A 362 -14.00 -10.10 23.22
CA GLU A 362 -15.47 -10.16 23.23
C GLU A 362 -16.06 -11.29 22.34
N ASN A 363 -15.19 -12.06 21.67
CA ASN A 363 -15.50 -13.11 20.70
C ASN A 363 -16.29 -12.64 19.46
N LYS A 364 -16.35 -11.33 19.20
CA LYS A 364 -17.19 -10.73 18.16
C LYS A 364 -16.51 -10.70 16.78
N GLU A 365 -15.22 -10.38 16.74
CA GLU A 365 -14.50 -10.15 15.48
C GLU A 365 -13.42 -11.19 15.28
N LEU A 366 -13.27 -11.64 14.04
CA LEU A 366 -12.12 -12.40 13.61
C LEU A 366 -10.89 -11.50 13.53
N CYS A 367 -9.78 -12.03 14.04
CA CYS A 367 -8.48 -11.37 14.07
C CYS A 367 -7.39 -12.45 14.00
N GLY A 368 -6.13 -12.06 13.91
CA GLY A 368 -5.04 -13.02 13.89
C GLY A 368 -3.65 -12.42 13.91
N PRO A 369 -2.62 -13.22 13.56
CA PRO A 369 -1.25 -12.76 13.59
C PRO A 369 -1.01 -11.67 12.55
N VAL A 370 -0.33 -10.61 12.98
CA VAL A 370 0.21 -9.56 12.12
C VAL A 370 1.60 -9.99 11.63
N ILE A 371 1.83 -9.92 10.32
CA ILE A 371 3.12 -10.20 9.68
C ILE A 371 3.69 -8.92 9.07
N ASP A 372 4.97 -8.71 9.32
CA ASP A 372 5.69 -7.51 8.89
C ASP A 372 7.21 -7.74 8.81
N ALA A 373 7.92 -6.80 8.18
CA ALA A 373 9.36 -6.68 8.16
C ALA A 373 10.10 -7.94 7.69
N MET A 374 9.65 -8.51 6.56
CA MET A 374 10.28 -9.67 5.97
C MET A 374 11.65 -9.33 5.39
N TYR A 375 12.58 -10.25 5.58
CA TYR A 375 13.92 -10.16 5.02
C TYR A 375 14.36 -11.53 4.52
N LEU A 376 14.85 -11.58 3.29
CA LEU A 376 15.51 -12.74 2.72
C LEU A 376 16.88 -12.32 2.21
N GLY A 377 17.92 -12.94 2.74
CA GLY A 377 19.30 -12.68 2.31
C GLY A 377 20.23 -13.84 2.65
N THR A 378 21.46 -13.78 2.14
CA THR A 378 22.45 -14.87 2.30
C THR A 378 23.26 -14.68 3.59
N SER A 379 23.68 -15.79 4.22
CA SER A 379 24.43 -15.76 5.48
C SER A 379 25.86 -15.21 5.35
N SER A 380 26.39 -15.09 4.13
CA SER A 380 27.74 -14.57 3.82
C SER A 380 27.80 -13.06 3.61
N GLY A 381 26.68 -12.34 3.64
CA GLY A 381 26.64 -10.87 3.59
C GLY A 381 26.83 -10.27 4.98
N LEU A 382 27.64 -9.20 5.11
CA LEU A 382 27.59 -8.34 6.29
C LEU A 382 26.12 -7.95 6.52
N ARG A 383 25.56 -8.30 7.69
CA ARG A 383 24.32 -7.68 8.18
C ARG A 383 24.54 -6.17 8.19
N SER A 384 23.95 -5.45 7.24
CA SER A 384 23.98 -3.99 7.25
C SER A 384 23.10 -3.50 8.39
N ALA A 385 23.67 -3.43 9.60
CA ALA A 385 23.19 -2.53 10.62
C ALA A 385 23.41 -1.12 10.07
N ARG A 386 22.36 -0.46 9.55
CA ARG A 386 22.36 0.92 9.00
C ARG A 386 23.78 1.44 8.81
N LEU A 387 24.52 0.88 7.84
CA LEU A 387 25.90 1.27 7.66
C LEU A 387 25.85 2.75 7.24
N PRO A 388 26.55 3.67 7.94
CA PRO A 388 26.65 5.04 7.47
C PRO A 388 27.09 4.99 6.02
N SER A 389 26.34 5.68 5.18
CA SER A 389 26.12 5.48 3.74
C SER A 389 27.36 5.50 2.82
N GLY A 390 28.58 5.56 3.37
CA GLY A 390 29.85 5.52 2.65
C GLY A 390 30.35 4.12 2.27
N LEU A 391 29.94 3.05 2.96
CA LEU A 391 30.47 1.69 2.71
C LEU A 391 29.71 0.89 1.64
N ALA A 392 28.51 1.32 1.24
CA ALA A 392 27.65 0.60 0.30
C ALA A 392 28.21 0.54 -1.14
N ILE A 393 28.95 1.57 -1.57
CA ILE A 393 29.43 1.68 -2.96
C ILE A 393 30.54 0.66 -3.27
N PHE A 394 31.35 0.27 -2.27
CA PHE A 394 32.38 -0.76 -2.47
C PHE A 394 31.78 -2.17 -2.63
N VAL A 395 30.57 -2.44 -2.13
CA VAL A 395 29.94 -3.76 -2.19
C VAL A 395 29.06 -3.93 -3.43
N LEU A 396 28.55 -2.85 -4.02
CA LEU A 396 27.64 -2.88 -5.17
C LEU A 396 28.25 -3.43 -6.47
N ILE A 397 29.58 -3.43 -6.62
CA ILE A 397 30.27 -3.98 -7.80
C ILE A 397 30.46 -5.51 -7.69
N SER A 398 30.32 -6.10 -6.50
CA SER A 398 30.76 -7.48 -6.27
C SER A 398 29.68 -8.56 -6.43
N PHE A 399 28.38 -8.25 -6.43
CA PHE A 399 27.37 -9.31 -6.26
C PHE A 399 26.13 -9.28 -7.18
N HIS A 400 25.88 -8.23 -7.97
CA HIS A 400 24.83 -8.27 -8.99
C HIS A 400 25.43 -8.51 -10.37
N GLY A 401 25.65 -9.80 -10.66
CA GLY A 401 26.35 -10.28 -11.84
C GLY A 401 27.85 -10.36 -11.59
N TYR A 402 28.41 -11.56 -11.61
CA TYR A 402 29.85 -11.76 -11.69
C TYR A 402 30.32 -11.20 -13.05
N PHE A 403 30.59 -9.90 -13.12
CA PHE A 403 31.31 -9.33 -14.24
C PHE A 403 32.77 -9.75 -14.10
N PRO A 404 33.36 -10.42 -15.11
CA PRO A 404 34.77 -10.77 -15.03
C PRO A 404 35.60 -9.49 -14.77
N PRO A 405 36.62 -9.56 -13.90
CA PRO A 405 37.44 -8.39 -13.57
C PRO A 405 37.91 -7.70 -14.87
N GLY A 406 37.54 -6.43 -15.05
CA GLY A 406 37.86 -5.64 -16.25
C GLY A 406 36.69 -5.33 -17.19
N TYR A 407 35.51 -5.94 -17.03
CA TYR A 407 34.36 -5.78 -17.94
C TYR A 407 33.94 -4.32 -18.23
N MET A 408 33.84 -3.48 -17.18
CA MET A 408 33.51 -2.06 -17.34
C MET A 408 34.62 -1.28 -18.04
N VAL A 409 35.88 -1.53 -17.68
CA VAL A 409 37.03 -0.86 -18.29
C VAL A 409 37.13 -1.22 -19.76
N GLU A 410 36.84 -2.48 -20.11
CA GLU A 410 36.82 -2.94 -21.49
C GLU A 410 35.71 -2.28 -22.31
N HIS A 411 34.51 -2.10 -21.74
CA HIS A 411 33.41 -1.39 -22.42
C HIS A 411 33.66 0.11 -22.56
N LEU A 412 34.28 0.73 -21.56
CA LEU A 412 34.67 2.14 -21.64
C LEU A 412 35.80 2.37 -22.66
N ARG A 413 36.73 1.41 -22.81
CA ARG A 413 37.76 1.44 -23.87
C ARG A 413 37.20 1.24 -25.28
N LYS A 414 36.01 0.64 -25.41
CA LYS A 414 35.30 0.50 -26.71
C LYS A 414 34.64 1.81 -27.17
N LEU A 415 34.56 2.83 -26.31
CA LEU A 415 34.05 4.14 -26.72
C LEU A 415 35.10 4.89 -27.52
N PRO A 416 34.79 5.31 -28.76
CA PRO A 416 35.74 6.07 -29.55
C PRO A 416 35.97 7.45 -28.92
N GLN A 417 37.19 7.96 -29.07
CA GLN A 417 37.70 9.12 -28.34
C GLN A 417 36.85 10.38 -28.56
N ASP A 418 36.30 10.56 -29.77
CA ASP A 418 35.39 11.64 -30.13
C ASP A 418 34.10 11.63 -29.31
N ARG A 419 33.52 10.44 -29.12
CA ARG A 419 32.31 10.25 -28.31
C ARG A 419 32.59 10.49 -26.83
N TRP A 420 33.75 10.04 -26.34
CA TRP A 420 34.20 10.32 -24.98
C TRP A 420 34.38 11.83 -24.74
N LEU A 421 35.07 12.52 -25.64
CA LEU A 421 35.28 13.98 -25.56
C LEU A 421 33.95 14.74 -25.61
N LYS A 422 32.98 14.29 -26.41
CA LYS A 422 31.64 14.89 -26.46
C LYS A 422 30.88 14.71 -25.15
N MET A 423 30.90 13.52 -24.56
CA MET A 423 30.29 13.25 -23.27
C MET A 423 30.96 14.08 -22.16
N TRP A 424 32.29 14.16 -22.18
CA TRP A 424 33.08 14.94 -21.23
C TRP A 424 32.80 16.45 -21.31
N LYS A 425 32.69 16.99 -22.52
CA LYS A 425 32.35 18.41 -22.73
C LYS A 425 30.96 18.73 -22.18
N ARG A 426 29.98 17.86 -22.46
CA ARG A 426 28.61 18.02 -21.94
C ARG A 426 28.57 17.89 -20.41
N LEU A 427 29.40 17.03 -19.83
CA LEU A 427 29.53 16.92 -18.38
C LEU A 427 30.04 18.23 -17.78
N LYS A 428 31.11 18.80 -18.37
CA LYS A 428 31.68 20.09 -17.94
C LYS A 428 30.72 21.27 -18.04
N GLU A 429 29.84 21.27 -19.03
CA GLU A 429 28.79 22.30 -19.18
C GLU A 429 27.76 22.23 -18.06
N ILE A 430 27.46 21.02 -17.59
CA ILE A 430 26.43 20.76 -16.58
C ILE A 430 26.98 20.88 -15.15
N THR A 431 28.27 20.53 -14.93
CA THR A 431 28.88 20.50 -13.58
C THR A 431 28.81 21.82 -12.83
N GLN A 432 28.83 22.97 -13.52
CA GLN A 432 28.72 24.28 -12.88
C GLN A 432 27.42 24.48 -12.08
N HIS A 433 26.34 23.80 -12.46
CA HIS A 433 25.06 23.85 -11.76
C HIS A 433 25.02 22.97 -10.49
N PHE A 434 25.99 22.08 -10.34
CA PHE A 434 26.11 21.15 -9.21
C PHE A 434 27.30 21.49 -8.30
N GLU A 435 28.14 22.45 -8.69
CA GLU A 435 29.28 22.92 -7.89
C GLU A 435 28.85 24.04 -6.93
N TYR A 436 29.21 23.87 -5.66
CA TYR A 436 29.07 24.89 -4.63
C TYR A 436 30.20 25.93 -4.82
N GLN A 437 29.88 27.12 -5.33
CA GLN A 437 30.85 28.21 -5.44
C GLN A 437 30.69 29.20 -4.29
N TYR A 438 31.81 29.74 -3.81
CA TYR A 438 31.84 30.87 -2.90
C TYR A 438 32.85 31.92 -3.41
N PRO A 439 32.44 33.17 -3.71
CA PRO A 439 31.07 33.69 -3.64
C PRO A 439 30.13 33.04 -4.69
N PRO A 440 28.80 32.94 -4.41
CA PRO A 440 27.86 32.29 -5.31
C PRO A 440 27.76 33.00 -6.67
N LYS A 441 27.75 32.23 -7.75
CA LYS A 441 27.53 32.72 -9.12
C LYS A 441 26.09 32.45 -9.57
N LYS A 442 25.65 33.19 -10.59
CA LYS A 442 24.31 33.02 -11.16
C LYS A 442 24.13 31.57 -11.68
N ASP A 443 23.03 30.93 -11.29
CA ASP A 443 22.67 29.56 -11.67
C ASP A 443 23.62 28.45 -11.16
N ASP A 444 24.46 28.73 -10.16
CA ASP A 444 25.22 27.70 -9.44
C ASP A 444 24.34 26.97 -8.40
N ALA A 445 24.88 25.90 -7.78
CA ALA A 445 24.13 25.08 -6.83
C ALA A 445 23.58 25.90 -5.64
N VAL A 446 24.37 26.86 -5.13
CA VAL A 446 23.99 27.71 -3.99
C VAL A 446 22.89 28.69 -4.38
N ASN A 447 23.00 29.32 -5.55
CA ASN A 447 22.05 30.26 -6.10
C ASN A 447 20.71 29.55 -6.41
N MET A 448 20.76 28.34 -6.96
CA MET A 448 19.57 27.52 -7.23
C MET A 448 18.85 27.11 -5.94
N ILE A 449 19.59 26.72 -4.90
CA ILE A 449 19.02 26.42 -3.57
C ILE A 449 18.36 27.66 -2.98
N TRP A 450 19.05 28.81 -2.96
CA TRP A 450 18.49 30.05 -2.42
C TRP A 450 17.28 30.54 -3.21
N ARG A 451 17.25 30.31 -4.53
CA ARG A 451 16.08 30.60 -5.36
C ARG A 451 14.87 29.76 -4.95
N GLN A 452 15.05 28.46 -4.72
CA GLN A 452 14.01 27.55 -4.24
C GLN A 452 13.54 27.88 -2.82
N VAL A 453 14.47 28.20 -1.91
CA VAL A 453 14.16 28.64 -0.55
C VAL A 453 13.33 29.93 -0.59
N ARG A 454 13.73 30.91 -1.40
CA ARG A 454 12.98 32.18 -1.56
C ARG A 454 11.54 31.96 -2.03
N THR A 455 11.27 31.00 -2.91
CA THR A 455 9.90 30.67 -3.33
C THR A 455 9.08 29.98 -2.25
N LYS A 456 9.71 29.17 -1.39
CA LYS A 456 9.00 28.37 -0.38
C LYS A 456 8.78 29.08 0.95
N VAL A 457 9.70 29.95 1.37
CA VAL A 457 9.63 30.66 2.65
C VAL A 457 8.29 31.39 2.87
N PRO A 458 7.72 32.15 1.90
CA PRO A 458 6.44 32.83 2.12
C PRO A 458 5.28 31.89 2.47
N ALA A 459 5.25 30.69 1.89
CA ALA A 459 4.20 29.70 2.15
C ALA A 459 4.32 29.11 3.57
N GLU A 460 5.53 28.81 4.02
CA GLU A 460 5.79 28.33 5.39
C GLU A 460 5.49 29.42 6.43
N THR A 461 5.90 30.67 6.16
CA THR A 461 5.56 31.81 7.03
C THR A 461 4.04 32.02 7.12
N LEU A 462 3.30 31.82 6.03
CA LEU A 462 1.83 31.88 6.04
C LEU A 462 1.22 30.74 6.87
N ALA A 463 1.75 29.52 6.75
CA ALA A 463 1.29 28.35 7.51
C ALA A 463 1.54 28.52 9.01
N GLU A 464 2.71 29.01 9.39
CA GLU A 464 3.05 29.28 10.78
C GLU A 464 2.19 30.40 11.39
N ASN A 465 1.99 31.49 10.66
CA ASN A 465 1.08 32.56 11.07
C ASN A 465 -0.37 32.07 11.25
N ARG A 466 -0.84 31.14 10.41
CA ARG A 466 -2.16 30.51 10.57
C ARG A 466 -2.22 29.66 11.85
N ASN A 467 -1.21 28.85 12.11
CA ASN A 467 -1.15 28.01 13.31
C ASN A 467 -1.09 28.82 14.60
N GLN A 468 -0.38 29.95 14.60
CA GLN A 468 -0.33 30.84 15.77
C GLN A 468 -1.68 31.55 16.02
N ARG A 469 -2.42 31.94 14.96
CA ARG A 469 -3.76 32.55 15.11
C ARG A 469 -4.82 31.56 15.62
N LEU A 470 -4.67 30.27 15.36
CA LEU A 470 -5.57 29.22 15.83
C LEU A 470 -5.34 28.82 17.29
N LYS A 471 -4.21 29.24 17.89
CA LYS A 471 -3.94 29.12 19.33
C LYS A 471 -4.33 30.41 20.06
N LYS A 472 -5.62 30.77 20.05
CA LYS A 472 -6.14 31.69 21.08
C LYS A 472 -6.47 30.84 22.32
N PRO A 473 -5.89 31.12 23.50
CA PRO A 473 -6.38 30.53 24.74
C PRO A 473 -7.80 31.04 24.96
N ASP A 474 -8.74 30.15 25.21
CA ASP A 474 -10.08 30.53 25.67
C ASP A 474 -9.93 31.28 26.99
N TRP A 475 -10.32 32.55 26.96
CA TRP A 475 -10.42 33.43 28.10
C TRP A 475 -11.86 33.33 28.60
N SER A 476 -12.09 32.54 29.64
CA SER A 476 -13.10 32.84 30.67
C SER A 476 -13.14 31.72 31.70
N SER A 477 -12.88 32.14 32.94
CA SER A 477 -13.46 31.68 34.21
C SER A 477 -14.74 30.86 34.13
#